data_AF-A0A919UI52-F1
#
_entry.id   AF-A0A919UI52-F1
#
_cell.length_a   1.000
_cell.length_b   1.000
_cell.length_c   1.000
_cell.angle_alpha   90.00
_cell.angle_beta   90.00
_cell.angle_gamma   90.00
#
_symmetry.space_group_name_H-M   'P 1'
#
loop_
_entity.id
_entity.type
_entity.pdbx_description
1 polymer ?
#
loop_
_entity_poly.entity_id
_entity_poly.type
_entity_poly.pdbx_seq_one_letter_code
_entity_poly.pdbx_strand_id
1 'polypeptide(L)'
;MTPQQQSSTLATGVEWARRLGVAALAGGITGLVAGGIVGRLFMLVLARLNHPRATGVISDDGFVIGRFTLAGTLNLLLVGTVLGAIGGLVWLAIRGLRFGPLWWRRVSLPLGATLVIGAMLVHSDGVDFTLLDPPLVAVALTLSVPLLASVLVTWLGDRWIGSDQTVWQQLPAVVAWTARAALTLVAGWALVDLATKISRIL
;
A
#
# COMPACT_ATOMS: atom_id res chain seq x y z
N MET A 1 -11.77 -31.97 27.22
CA MET A 1 -10.51 -31.33 26.79
C MET A 1 -9.48 -31.59 27.85
N THR A 2 -8.32 -32.14 27.49
CA THR A 2 -7.23 -32.36 28.46
C THR A 2 -6.48 -31.05 28.73
N PRO A 3 -5.83 -30.88 29.91
CA PRO A 3 -5.03 -29.67 30.23
C PRO A 3 -3.95 -29.35 29.17
N GLN A 4 -3.45 -30.38 28.50
CA GLN A 4 -2.48 -30.28 27.40
C GLN A 4 -3.08 -29.65 26.13
N GLN A 5 -4.38 -29.86 25.90
CA GLN A 5 -5.12 -29.28 24.78
C GLN A 5 -5.39 -27.78 25.00
N GLN A 6 -5.75 -27.38 26.23
CA GLN A 6 -5.99 -25.97 26.60
C GLN A 6 -4.73 -25.10 26.56
N SER A 7 -3.58 -25.64 26.97
CA SER A 7 -2.30 -24.92 26.88
C SER A 7 -1.87 -24.69 25.42
N SER A 8 -2.13 -25.66 24.53
CA SER A 8 -1.81 -25.52 23.10
C SER A 8 -2.66 -24.46 22.37
N THR A 9 -3.95 -24.34 22.71
CA THR A 9 -4.85 -23.35 22.08
C THR A 9 -4.55 -21.93 22.52
N LEU A 10 -4.27 -21.72 23.80
CA LEU A 10 -3.86 -20.41 24.35
C LEU A 10 -2.53 -19.95 23.74
N ALA A 11 -1.53 -20.84 23.65
CA ALA A 11 -0.24 -20.52 23.02
C ALA A 11 -0.40 -20.11 21.55
N THR A 12 -1.29 -20.81 20.81
CA THR A 12 -1.58 -20.49 19.41
C THR A 12 -2.28 -19.14 19.27
N GLY A 13 -3.25 -18.84 20.14
CA GLY A 13 -3.97 -17.57 20.14
C GLY A 13 -3.06 -16.37 20.39
N VAL A 14 -2.15 -16.47 21.36
CA VAL A 14 -1.18 -15.39 21.67
C VAL A 14 -0.21 -15.15 20.51
N GLU A 15 0.22 -16.21 19.81
CA GLU A 15 1.10 -16.09 18.65
C GLU A 15 0.41 -15.39 17.46
N TRP A 16 -0.86 -15.72 17.17
CA TRP A 16 -1.65 -14.99 16.17
C TRP A 16 -1.89 -13.54 16.59
N ALA A 17 -2.22 -13.34 17.87
CA ALA A 17 -2.17 -12.08 18.61
C ALA A 17 -1.01 -11.19 18.17
N ARG A 18 0.18 -11.72 18.45
CA ARG A 18 1.47 -11.10 18.19
C ARG A 18 1.67 -10.81 16.70
N ARG A 19 1.38 -11.77 15.82
CA ARG A 19 1.57 -11.60 14.36
C ARG A 19 0.69 -10.50 13.79
N LEU A 20 -0.58 -10.45 14.18
CA LEU A 20 -1.51 -9.40 13.78
C LEU A 20 -1.04 -8.03 14.28
N GLY A 21 -0.64 -7.94 15.55
CA GLY A 21 -0.09 -6.72 16.13
C GLY A 21 1.18 -6.24 15.42
N VAL A 22 2.13 -7.15 15.14
CA VAL A 22 3.37 -6.83 14.43
C VAL A 22 3.10 -6.40 12.99
N ALA A 23 2.17 -7.06 12.28
CA ALA A 23 1.79 -6.69 10.93
C ALA A 23 1.09 -5.32 10.87
N ALA A 24 0.15 -5.06 11.78
CA ALA A 24 -0.50 -3.77 11.91
C ALA A 24 0.49 -2.66 12.26
N LEU A 25 1.45 -2.92 13.15
CA LEU A 25 2.50 -1.96 13.51
C LEU A 25 3.44 -1.67 12.32
N ALA A 26 3.89 -2.72 11.63
CA ALA A 26 4.73 -2.58 10.43
C ALA A 26 4.03 -1.76 9.36
N GLY A 27 2.75 -2.07 9.12
CA GLY A 27 1.89 -1.33 8.23
C GLY A 27 1.70 0.12 8.67
N GLY A 28 1.41 0.35 9.95
CA GLY A 28 1.18 1.69 10.50
C GLY A 28 2.39 2.60 10.38
N ILE A 29 3.59 2.12 10.72
CA ILE A 29 4.84 2.85 10.53
C ILE A 29 5.06 3.16 9.05
N THR A 30 4.79 2.19 8.19
CA THR A 30 4.95 2.36 6.76
C THR A 30 3.98 3.40 6.20
N GLY A 31 2.72 3.39 6.64
CA GLY A 31 1.71 4.37 6.24
C GLY A 31 1.97 5.77 6.80
N LEU A 32 2.51 5.88 8.01
CA LEU A 32 2.99 7.14 8.58
C LEU A 32 4.09 7.76 7.69
N VAL A 33 5.06 6.95 7.27
CA VAL A 33 6.19 7.40 6.45
C VAL A 33 5.74 7.69 5.00
N ALA A 34 5.12 6.73 4.33
CA ALA A 34 4.76 6.86 2.93
C ALA A 34 3.54 7.78 2.71
N GLY A 35 2.46 7.59 3.47
CA GLY A 35 1.27 8.43 3.36
C GLY A 35 1.47 9.82 3.97
N GLY A 36 2.10 9.89 5.15
CA GLY A 36 2.31 11.15 5.86
C GLY A 36 3.49 11.97 5.34
N ILE A 37 4.71 11.47 5.55
CA ILE A 37 5.94 12.23 5.23
C ILE A 37 6.11 12.38 3.71
N VAL A 38 6.01 11.27 2.97
CA VAL A 38 6.19 11.30 1.51
C VAL A 38 5.01 11.97 0.81
N GLY A 39 3.77 11.78 1.27
CA GLY A 39 2.62 12.55 0.77
C GLY A 39 2.78 14.06 0.95
N ARG A 40 3.36 14.51 2.06
CA ARG A 40 3.69 15.94 2.28
C ARG A 40 4.80 16.43 1.35
N LEU A 41 5.84 15.62 1.15
CA LEU A 41 6.92 15.95 0.24
C LEU A 41 6.42 16.03 -1.21
N PHE A 42 5.52 15.12 -1.60
CA PHE A 42 4.84 15.11 -2.88
C PHE A 42 4.11 16.43 -3.13
N MET A 43 3.25 16.87 -2.20
CA MET A 43 2.55 18.16 -2.32
C MET A 43 3.51 19.35 -2.43
N LEU A 44 4.66 19.31 -1.75
CA LEU A 44 5.68 20.37 -1.86
C LEU A 44 6.36 20.39 -3.22
N VAL A 45 6.72 19.21 -3.76
CA VAL A 45 7.30 19.08 -5.10
C VAL A 45 6.31 19.58 -6.15
N LEU A 46 5.04 19.17 -6.05
CA LEU A 46 3.98 19.61 -6.96
C LEU A 46 3.77 21.13 -6.93
N ALA A 47 3.72 21.72 -5.73
CA ALA A 47 3.60 23.17 -5.56
C ALA A 47 4.79 23.92 -6.16
N ARG A 48 6.01 23.37 -6.07
CA ARG A 48 7.23 23.99 -6.63
C ARG A 48 7.28 23.90 -8.15
N LEU A 49 6.85 22.79 -8.74
CA LEU A 49 6.88 22.60 -10.19
C LEU A 49 5.83 23.46 -10.92
N ASN A 50 4.69 23.73 -10.27
CA ASN A 50 3.54 24.38 -10.92
C ASN A 50 3.29 25.83 -10.45
N HIS A 51 4.30 26.47 -9.86
CA HIS A 51 4.23 27.90 -9.54
C HIS A 51 4.27 28.73 -10.84
N PRO A 52 3.27 29.59 -11.16
CA PRO A 52 2.23 30.17 -10.30
C PRO A 52 0.81 29.58 -10.44
N ARG A 53 0.57 28.63 -11.36
CA ARG A 53 -0.79 28.15 -11.71
C ARG A 53 -1.47 27.30 -10.63
N ALA A 54 -0.71 26.59 -9.80
CA ALA A 54 -1.26 25.66 -8.80
C ALA A 54 -1.31 26.21 -7.36
N THR A 55 -0.80 27.42 -7.10
CA THR A 55 -0.69 27.93 -5.73
C THR A 55 -2.05 28.43 -5.24
N GLY A 56 -2.58 27.83 -4.17
CA GLY A 56 -3.87 28.23 -3.58
C GLY A 56 -5.10 27.45 -4.05
N VAL A 57 -4.93 26.45 -4.93
CA VAL A 57 -5.99 25.53 -5.37
C VAL A 57 -6.16 24.40 -4.37
N ILE A 58 -7.39 23.92 -4.17
CA ILE A 58 -7.69 22.74 -3.36
C ILE A 58 -7.43 21.49 -4.24
N SER A 59 -6.49 20.65 -3.83
CA SER A 59 -6.23 19.33 -4.42
C SER A 59 -7.39 18.38 -4.13
N ASP A 60 -7.50 17.30 -4.92
CA ASP A 60 -8.53 16.27 -4.76
C ASP A 60 -8.45 15.58 -3.38
N ASP A 61 -7.30 15.68 -2.70
CA ASP A 61 -7.11 15.21 -1.32
C ASP A 61 -7.64 16.20 -0.24
N GLY A 62 -8.28 17.30 -0.64
CA GLY A 62 -8.86 18.32 0.24
C GLY A 62 -7.85 19.28 0.87
N PHE A 63 -6.61 19.32 0.35
CA PHE A 63 -5.56 20.21 0.83
C PHE A 63 -5.33 21.39 -0.12
N VAL A 64 -5.10 22.58 0.45
CA VAL A 64 -4.69 23.74 -0.34
C VAL A 64 -3.21 23.57 -0.73
N ILE A 65 -2.96 23.43 -2.03
CA ILE A 65 -1.62 23.29 -2.60
C ILE A 65 -0.78 24.51 -2.18
N GLY A 66 0.36 24.23 -1.51
CA GLY A 66 1.29 25.25 -1.02
C GLY A 66 1.07 25.74 0.42
N ARG A 67 0.07 25.23 1.16
CA ARG A 67 -0.13 25.56 2.59
C ARG A 67 0.09 24.36 3.51
N PHE A 68 1.06 24.50 4.42
CA PHE A 68 1.28 23.56 5.51
C PHE A 68 0.43 23.96 6.72
N THR A 69 -0.68 23.26 6.95
CA THR A 69 -1.45 23.39 8.20
C THR A 69 -1.09 22.26 9.16
N LEU A 70 -0.96 22.57 10.44
CA LEU A 70 -0.67 21.58 11.48
C LEU A 70 -1.80 20.53 11.57
N ALA A 71 -3.05 20.99 11.53
CA ALA A 71 -4.24 20.14 11.54
C ALA A 71 -4.28 19.19 10.34
N GLY A 72 -4.00 19.69 9.13
CA GLY A 72 -3.94 18.84 7.93
C GLY A 72 -2.80 17.83 7.99
N THR A 73 -1.67 18.18 8.60
CA THR A 73 -0.52 17.27 8.72
C THR A 73 -0.81 16.14 9.69
N LEU A 74 -1.40 16.45 10.85
CA LEU A 74 -1.82 15.45 11.82
C LEU A 74 -2.90 14.52 11.24
N ASN A 75 -3.87 15.06 10.49
CA ASN A 75 -4.89 14.26 9.82
C ASN A 75 -4.26 13.27 8.83
N LEU A 76 -3.35 13.75 7.97
CA LEU A 76 -2.68 12.90 6.99
C LEU A 76 -1.81 11.82 7.64
N LEU A 77 -1.10 12.15 8.72
CA LEU A 77 -0.32 11.19 9.49
C LEU A 77 -1.23 10.11 10.10
N LEU A 78 -2.37 10.51 10.67
CA LEU A 78 -3.31 9.58 11.31
C LEU A 78 -3.99 8.67 10.28
N VAL A 79 -4.54 9.25 9.21
CA VAL A 79 -5.16 8.50 8.11
C VAL A 79 -4.14 7.57 7.46
N GLY A 80 -2.94 8.06 7.16
CA GLY A 80 -1.84 7.27 6.62
C GLY A 80 -1.47 6.10 7.53
N THR A 81 -1.40 6.33 8.85
CA THR A 81 -1.11 5.26 9.83
C THR A 81 -2.22 4.20 9.86
N VAL A 82 -3.50 4.60 9.85
CA VAL A 82 -4.62 3.65 9.87
C VAL A 82 -4.67 2.82 8.58
N LEU A 83 -4.59 3.49 7.42
CA LEU A 83 -4.54 2.81 6.13
C LEU A 83 -3.31 1.92 6.01
N GLY A 84 -2.17 2.37 6.53
CA GLY A 84 -0.95 1.59 6.64
C GLY A 84 -1.15 0.32 7.47
N ALA A 85 -1.76 0.44 8.65
CA ALA A 85 -2.03 -0.71 9.52
C ALA A 85 -2.94 -1.74 8.83
N ILE A 86 -3.99 -1.29 8.14
CA ILE A 86 -4.84 -2.15 7.31
C ILE A 86 -4.00 -2.81 6.21
N GLY A 87 -3.16 -2.05 5.50
CA GLY A 87 -2.25 -2.56 4.48
C GLY A 87 -1.28 -3.63 5.01
N GLY A 88 -0.79 -3.47 6.24
CA GLY A 88 0.04 -4.47 6.93
C GLY A 88 -0.72 -5.77 7.21
N LEU A 89 -1.98 -5.69 7.61
CA LEU A 89 -2.84 -6.87 7.79
C LEU A 89 -3.15 -7.56 6.47
N VAL A 90 -3.44 -6.80 5.41
CA VAL A 90 -3.62 -7.33 4.05
C VAL A 90 -2.35 -8.03 3.59
N TRP A 91 -1.19 -7.41 3.77
CA TRP A 91 0.11 -8.02 3.48
C TRP A 91 0.28 -9.35 4.24
N LEU A 92 -0.03 -9.39 5.54
CA LEU A 92 0.05 -10.62 6.35
C LEU A 92 -0.89 -11.71 5.81
N ALA A 93 -2.08 -11.34 5.35
CA ALA A 93 -3.03 -12.27 4.77
C ALA A 93 -2.51 -12.86 3.44
N ILE A 94 -1.93 -12.05 2.56
CA ILE A 94 -1.52 -12.50 1.21
C ILE A 94 -0.08 -13.01 1.12
N ARG A 95 0.77 -12.76 2.12
CA ARG A 95 2.22 -13.09 2.05
C ARG A 95 2.52 -14.58 1.82
N GLY A 96 1.63 -15.49 2.20
CA GLY A 96 1.78 -16.93 1.96
C GLY A 96 1.40 -17.38 0.55
N LEU A 97 0.77 -16.50 -0.24
CA LEU A 97 0.44 -16.77 -1.65
C LEU A 97 1.62 -16.54 -2.59
N ARG A 98 2.73 -15.97 -2.10
CA ARG A 98 3.97 -15.79 -2.86
C ARG A 98 4.49 -17.14 -3.36
N PHE A 99 4.96 -17.19 -4.61
CA PHE A 99 5.52 -18.40 -5.23
C PHE A 99 6.81 -18.08 -5.99
N GLY A 100 7.53 -19.10 -6.42
CA GLY A 100 8.73 -18.94 -7.22
C GLY A 100 9.98 -18.49 -6.42
N PRO A 101 11.02 -18.00 -7.12
CA PRO A 101 12.32 -17.64 -6.55
C PRO A 101 12.22 -16.43 -5.61
N LEU A 102 13.18 -16.29 -4.69
CA LEU A 102 13.19 -15.24 -3.65
C LEU A 102 13.06 -13.82 -4.22
N TRP A 103 13.68 -13.54 -5.36
CA TRP A 103 13.59 -12.23 -6.01
C TRP A 103 12.16 -11.93 -6.46
N TRP A 104 11.46 -12.91 -7.05
CA TRP A 104 10.08 -12.74 -7.51
C TRP A 104 9.14 -12.52 -6.33
N ARG A 105 9.29 -13.29 -5.25
CA ARG A 105 8.50 -13.13 -4.02
C ARG A 105 8.61 -11.74 -3.39
N ARG A 106 9.77 -11.09 -3.53
CA ARG A 106 10.02 -9.74 -2.99
C ARG A 106 9.44 -8.64 -3.89
N VAL A 107 9.32 -8.89 -5.18
CA VAL A 107 8.89 -7.88 -6.16
C VAL A 107 7.41 -7.98 -6.49
N SER A 108 6.85 -9.19 -6.56
CA SER A 108 5.49 -9.43 -7.05
C SER A 108 4.41 -8.80 -6.16
N LEU A 109 4.56 -8.86 -4.83
CA LEU A 109 3.60 -8.25 -3.90
C LEU A 109 3.62 -6.72 -3.95
N PRO A 110 4.79 -6.06 -3.84
CA PRO A 110 4.85 -4.61 -4.01
C PRO A 110 4.31 -4.14 -5.34
N LEU A 111 4.69 -4.79 -6.45
CA LEU A 111 4.19 -4.41 -7.77
C LEU A 111 2.67 -4.59 -7.88
N GLY A 112 2.13 -5.73 -7.46
CA GLY A 112 0.69 -5.97 -7.50
C GLY A 112 -0.10 -4.98 -6.65
N ALA A 113 0.36 -4.70 -5.42
CA ALA A 113 -0.27 -3.71 -4.55
C ALA A 113 -0.19 -2.29 -5.14
N THR A 114 0.94 -1.93 -5.74
CA THR A 114 1.15 -0.63 -6.42
C THR A 114 0.22 -0.47 -7.60
N LEU A 115 0.01 -1.52 -8.40
CA LEU A 115 -0.91 -1.46 -9.54
C LEU A 115 -2.36 -1.27 -9.07
N VAL A 116 -2.79 -2.04 -8.07
CA VAL A 116 -4.17 -1.96 -7.55
C VAL A 116 -4.43 -0.59 -6.92
N ILE A 117 -3.58 -0.15 -6.00
CA ILE A 117 -3.75 1.13 -5.33
C ILE A 117 -3.52 2.29 -6.31
N GLY A 118 -2.54 2.17 -7.19
CA GLY A 118 -2.24 3.17 -8.22
C GLY A 118 -3.41 3.38 -9.18
N ALA A 119 -4.06 2.31 -9.63
CA ALA A 119 -5.28 2.39 -10.42
C ALA A 119 -6.41 3.11 -9.67
N MET A 120 -6.49 2.95 -8.35
CA MET A 120 -7.47 3.65 -7.51
C MET A 120 -7.10 5.10 -7.19
N LEU A 121 -5.85 5.53 -7.37
CA LEU A 121 -5.40 6.90 -7.07
C LEU A 121 -5.32 7.77 -8.32
N VAL A 122 -4.87 7.20 -9.45
CA VAL A 122 -4.76 7.92 -10.72
C VAL A 122 -6.15 8.04 -11.34
N HIS A 123 -6.60 9.27 -11.54
CA HIS A 123 -7.85 9.58 -12.23
C HIS A 123 -7.61 10.67 -13.28
N SER A 124 -8.18 10.51 -14.47
CA SER A 124 -8.03 11.48 -15.56
C SER A 124 -8.71 12.82 -15.29
N ASP A 125 -9.68 12.82 -14.38
CA ASP A 125 -10.59 13.95 -14.16
C ASP A 125 -10.16 14.80 -12.95
N GLY A 126 -9.05 14.43 -12.31
CA GLY A 126 -8.52 15.11 -11.14
C GLY A 126 -7.87 16.44 -11.48
N VAL A 127 -8.07 17.43 -10.60
CA VAL A 127 -7.41 18.74 -10.67
C VAL A 127 -5.89 18.55 -10.69
N ASP A 128 -5.41 17.53 -9.97
CA ASP A 128 -3.99 17.20 -9.82
C ASP A 128 -3.35 16.52 -11.06
N PHE A 129 -4.13 16.14 -12.09
CA PHE A 129 -3.61 15.56 -13.33
C PHE A 129 -3.87 16.42 -14.57
N THR A 130 -4.75 17.41 -14.47
CA THR A 130 -5.08 18.35 -15.55
C THR A 130 -4.28 19.64 -15.48
N LEU A 131 -3.81 20.04 -14.30
CA LEU A 131 -3.04 21.28 -14.08
C LEU A 131 -1.52 21.07 -13.98
N LEU A 132 -1.06 19.83 -13.86
CA LEU A 132 0.34 19.52 -13.58
C LEU A 132 1.12 19.12 -14.84
N ASP A 133 2.04 20.00 -15.25
CA ASP A 133 2.98 19.76 -16.34
C ASP A 133 4.39 19.41 -15.80
N PRO A 134 5.06 18.35 -16.28
CA PRO A 134 4.56 17.33 -17.22
C PRO A 134 3.73 16.23 -16.51
N PRO A 135 2.67 15.70 -17.15
CA PRO A 135 1.72 14.76 -16.53
C PRO A 135 2.38 13.44 -16.09
N LEU A 136 3.42 13.00 -16.81
CA LEU A 136 4.18 11.81 -16.46
C LEU A 136 4.83 11.91 -15.07
N VAL A 137 5.24 13.11 -14.64
CA VAL A 137 5.86 13.32 -13.32
C VAL A 137 4.81 13.15 -12.23
N ALA A 138 3.59 13.69 -12.42
CA ALA A 138 2.49 13.51 -11.48
C ALA A 138 2.12 12.02 -11.33
N VAL A 139 1.95 11.30 -12.45
CA VAL A 139 1.66 9.85 -12.42
C VAL A 139 2.78 9.07 -11.73
N ALA A 140 4.05 9.33 -12.08
CA ALA A 140 5.19 8.64 -11.49
C ALA A 140 5.29 8.87 -9.97
N LEU A 141 5.10 10.11 -9.53
CA LEU A 141 5.09 10.45 -8.11
C LEU A 141 3.90 9.81 -7.38
N THR A 142 2.70 9.85 -7.95
CA THR A 142 1.52 9.19 -7.36
C THR A 142 1.74 7.69 -7.19
N LEU A 143 2.33 7.01 -8.19
CA LEU A 143 2.65 5.58 -8.11
C LEU A 143 3.82 5.29 -7.15
N SER A 144 4.72 6.25 -6.91
CA SER A 144 5.84 6.08 -5.99
C SER A 144 5.39 5.90 -4.53
N VAL A 145 4.27 6.49 -4.14
CA VAL A 145 3.72 6.40 -2.77
C VAL A 145 3.27 4.98 -2.42
N PRO A 146 2.35 4.33 -3.15
CA PRO A 146 1.96 2.94 -2.88
C PRO A 146 3.11 1.96 -3.15
N LEU A 147 4.04 2.27 -4.05
CA LEU A 147 5.24 1.47 -4.26
C LEU A 147 6.13 1.48 -3.01
N LEU A 148 6.47 2.66 -2.51
CA LEU A 148 7.28 2.79 -1.31
C LEU A 148 6.59 2.13 -0.11
N ALA A 149 5.28 2.37 0.06
CA ALA A 149 4.51 1.75 1.13
C ALA A 149 4.53 0.22 1.05
N SER A 150 4.28 -0.34 -0.13
CA SER A 150 4.21 -1.79 -0.29
C SER A 150 5.59 -2.47 -0.18
N VAL A 151 6.67 -1.80 -0.61
CA VAL A 151 8.05 -2.25 -0.41
C VAL A 151 8.41 -2.24 1.08
N LEU A 152 8.17 -1.13 1.78
CA LEU A 152 8.51 -0.96 3.18
C LEU A 152 7.76 -1.96 4.07
N VAL A 153 6.45 -2.14 3.86
CA VAL A 153 5.66 -3.08 4.67
C VAL A 153 6.10 -4.52 4.42
N THR A 154 6.46 -4.85 3.17
CA THR A 154 6.98 -6.19 2.83
C THR A 154 8.33 -6.44 3.50
N TRP A 155 9.23 -5.46 3.43
CA TRP A 155 10.56 -5.56 4.04
C TRP A 155 10.48 -5.66 5.57
N LEU A 156 9.72 -4.77 6.20
CA LEU A 156 9.58 -4.70 7.65
C LEU A 156 8.84 -5.92 8.20
N GLY A 157 7.75 -6.30 7.52
CA GLY A 157 6.97 -7.48 7.87
C GLY A 157 7.77 -8.78 7.76
N ASP A 158 8.52 -8.98 6.68
CA ASP A 158 9.39 -10.17 6.54
C ASP A 158 10.51 -10.15 7.59
N ARG A 159 11.05 -8.97 7.93
CA ARG A 159 12.10 -8.82 8.95
C ARG A 159 11.61 -9.12 10.37
N TRP A 160 10.38 -8.73 10.71
CA TRP A 160 9.83 -8.81 12.06
C TRP A 160 9.09 -10.13 12.34
N ILE A 161 8.35 -10.66 11.36
CA ILE A 161 7.59 -11.91 11.55
C ILE A 161 8.43 -13.15 11.18
N GLY A 162 9.46 -13.00 10.36
CA GLY A 162 10.28 -14.13 9.89
C GLY A 162 9.57 -14.97 8.82
N SER A 163 10.22 -16.07 8.40
CA SER A 163 9.81 -16.88 7.25
C SER A 163 8.89 -18.06 7.60
N ASP A 164 7.87 -18.23 6.75
CA ASP A 164 7.38 -19.52 6.23
C ASP A 164 6.46 -20.43 7.06
N GLN A 165 5.78 -19.96 8.12
CA GLN A 165 4.54 -20.63 8.55
C GLN A 165 3.33 -19.75 8.27
N THR A 166 2.64 -20.04 7.17
CA THR A 166 1.43 -19.32 6.75
C THR A 166 0.23 -20.25 6.69
N VAL A 167 -0.96 -19.71 6.91
CA VAL A 167 -2.22 -20.47 6.83
C VAL A 167 -2.36 -21.18 5.49
N TRP A 168 -1.83 -20.59 4.42
CA TRP A 168 -1.86 -21.12 3.05
C TRP A 168 -1.13 -22.45 2.87
N GLN A 169 -0.18 -22.80 3.74
CA GLN A 169 0.48 -24.11 3.71
C GLN A 169 -0.36 -25.22 4.33
N GLN A 170 -1.33 -24.87 5.18
CA GLN A 170 -2.25 -25.81 5.80
C GLN A 170 -3.49 -26.06 4.94
N LEU A 171 -3.73 -25.20 3.94
CA LEU A 171 -4.85 -25.31 3.01
C LEU A 171 -4.52 -26.23 1.82
N PRO A 172 -5.53 -26.87 1.21
CA PRO A 172 -5.34 -27.64 -0.02
C PRO A 172 -4.71 -26.77 -1.12
N ALA A 173 -3.80 -27.35 -1.91
CA ALA A 173 -3.09 -26.63 -2.97
C ALA A 173 -4.04 -25.91 -3.95
N VAL A 174 -5.20 -26.50 -4.23
CA VAL A 174 -6.25 -25.91 -5.07
C VAL A 174 -6.68 -24.53 -4.54
N VAL A 175 -6.88 -24.39 -3.22
CA VAL A 175 -7.31 -23.13 -2.60
C VAL A 175 -6.22 -22.05 -2.70
N ALA A 176 -4.96 -22.43 -2.51
CA ALA A 176 -3.85 -21.49 -2.68
C ALA A 176 -3.69 -21.06 -4.15
N TRP A 177 -3.90 -21.97 -5.11
CA TRP A 177 -3.83 -21.66 -6.53
C TRP A 177 -5.00 -20.81 -7.03
N THR A 178 -6.22 -21.05 -6.54
CA THR A 178 -7.37 -20.20 -6.88
C THR A 178 -7.19 -18.79 -6.34
N ALA A 179 -6.69 -18.63 -5.11
CA ALA A 179 -6.38 -17.32 -4.53
C ALA A 179 -5.29 -16.58 -5.34
N ARG A 180 -4.24 -17.28 -5.79
CA ARG A 180 -3.22 -16.70 -6.69
C ARG A 180 -3.84 -16.26 -8.01
N ALA A 181 -4.66 -17.10 -8.64
CA ALA A 181 -5.33 -16.77 -9.90
C ALA A 181 -6.22 -15.53 -9.76
N ALA A 182 -7.00 -15.45 -8.68
CA ALA A 182 -7.83 -14.28 -8.38
C ALA A 182 -6.97 -13.01 -8.23
N LEU A 183 -5.87 -13.06 -7.46
CA LEU A 183 -4.96 -11.92 -7.31
C LEU A 183 -4.33 -11.49 -8.64
N THR A 184 -3.95 -12.44 -9.50
CA THR A 184 -3.41 -12.12 -10.83
C THR A 184 -4.44 -11.49 -11.75
N LEU A 185 -5.71 -11.92 -11.68
CA LEU A 185 -6.79 -11.30 -12.45
C LEU A 185 -7.06 -9.86 -11.97
N VAL A 186 -7.09 -9.64 -10.66
CA VAL A 186 -7.24 -8.30 -10.08
C VAL A 186 -6.09 -7.38 -10.48
N ALA A 187 -4.85 -7.86 -10.41
CA ALA A 187 -3.68 -7.10 -10.83
C ALA A 187 -3.69 -6.80 -12.34
N GLY A 188 -4.11 -7.77 -13.17
CA GLY A 188 -4.26 -7.58 -14.61
C GLY A 188 -5.34 -6.56 -14.96
N TRP A 189 -6.49 -6.62 -14.29
CA TRP A 189 -7.55 -5.63 -14.43
C TRP A 189 -7.07 -4.23 -14.03
N ALA A 190 -6.41 -4.10 -12.87
CA ALA A 190 -5.87 -2.83 -12.39
C ALA A 190 -4.81 -2.26 -13.34
N LEU A 191 -3.98 -3.11 -13.95
CA LEU A 191 -3.00 -2.70 -14.96
C LEU A 191 -3.69 -2.12 -16.20
N VAL A 192 -4.72 -2.80 -16.71
CA VAL A 192 -5.48 -2.32 -17.87
C VAL A 192 -6.17 -1.00 -17.55
N ASP A 193 -6.86 -0.91 -16.41
CA ASP A 193 -7.51 0.31 -15.95
C ASP A 193 -6.51 1.47 -15.85
N LEU A 194 -5.37 1.26 -15.18
CA LEU A 194 -4.30 2.25 -15.05
C LEU A 194 -3.74 2.68 -16.41
N ALA A 195 -3.48 1.73 -17.31
CA ALA A 195 -2.99 2.04 -18.66
C ALA A 195 -4.00 2.88 -19.45
N THR A 196 -5.30 2.56 -19.36
CA THR A 196 -6.34 3.35 -20.03
C THR A 196 -6.44 4.75 -19.45
N LYS A 197 -6.32 4.92 -18.13
CA LYS A 197 -6.28 6.24 -17.49
C LYS A 197 -5.07 7.06 -17.91
N ILE A 198 -3.88 6.47 -17.93
CA ILE A 198 -2.66 7.14 -18.40
C ILE A 198 -2.80 7.59 -19.86
N SER A 199 -3.36 6.75 -20.73
CA SER A 199 -3.56 7.10 -22.14
C SER A 199 -4.56 8.23 -22.38
N ARG A 200 -5.41 8.56 -21.41
CA ARG A 200 -6.33 9.71 -21.47
C ARG A 200 -5.72 11.01 -20.94
N ILE A 201 -4.67 10.90 -20.12
CA ILE A 201 -3.96 12.04 -19.52
C ILE A 201 -2.89 12.58 -20.49
N LEU A 202 -2.27 11.71 -21.29
CA LEU A 202 -1.29 12.05 -22.33
C LEU A 202 -1.95 12.49 -23.63
#